data_AF-A0A8S2VR37-F1
#
_entry.id   AF-A0A8S2VR37-F1
#
_cell.length_a   1.000
_cell.length_b   1.000
_cell.length_c   1.000
_cell.angle_alpha   90.00
_cell.angle_beta   90.00
_cell.angle_gamma   90.00
#
_symmetry.space_group_name_H-M   'P 1'
#
loop_
_entity.id
_entity.type
_entity.pdbx_description
1 polymer ?
#
loop_
_entity_poly.entity_id
_entity_poly.type
_entity_poly.pdbx_seq_one_letter_code
_entity_poly.pdbx_strand_id
1 'polypeptide(L)' 'SFFFKSTTLPPGTQIDQLQSHLTDDGQLKIEAPFVEQKETPKPIEVEKQEGGI' A
#
# COMPACT_ATOMS: atom_id res chain seq x y z
N SER A 1 -27.64 -7.52 -9.63
CA SER A 1 -26.45 -6.70 -9.89
C SER A 1 -25.49 -6.89 -8.74
N PHE A 2 -24.21 -7.18 -9.00
CA PHE A 2 -23.19 -7.36 -7.98
C PHE A 2 -22.15 -6.23 -8.14
N PHE A 3 -21.73 -5.63 -7.04
CA PHE A 3 -20.76 -4.54 -7.04
C PHE A 3 -19.42 -5.06 -6.52
N PHE A 4 -18.34 -4.83 -7.28
CA PHE A 4 -16.98 -5.26 -6.94
C PHE A 4 -16.00 -4.11 -7.18
N LYS A 5 -15.11 -3.88 -6.20
CA LYS A 5 -13.99 -2.94 -6.29
C LYS A 5 -12.76 -3.57 -5.63
N SER A 6 -11.58 -3.31 -6.19
CA SER A 6 -10.29 -3.70 -5.62
C SER A 6 -9.35 -2.50 -5.57
N THR A 7 -8.45 -2.51 -4.59
CA THR A 7 -7.39 -1.51 -4.45
C THR A 7 -6.20 -2.14 -3.72
N THR A 8 -5.02 -1.56 -3.89
CA THR A 8 -3.80 -1.97 -3.19
C THR A 8 -3.53 -0.99 -2.05
N LEU A 9 -3.32 -1.52 -0.84
CA LEU A 9 -3.01 -0.70 0.32
C LEU A 9 -1.54 -0.24 0.29
N PRO A 10 -1.24 1.01 0.68
CA PRO A 10 0.12 1.48 0.78
C PRO A 10 0.97 0.66 1.76
N PRO A 11 2.29 0.51 1.53
CA PRO A 11 3.21 -0.03 2.52
C PRO A 11 3.15 0.80 3.81
N GLY A 12 2.97 0.15 4.96
CA GLY A 12 2.84 0.82 6.26
C GLY A 12 1.40 0.86 6.77
N THR A 13 0.44 0.41 5.96
CA THR A 13 -0.92 0.14 6.42
C THR A 13 -0.92 -1.03 7.40
N GLN A 14 -1.50 -0.85 8.58
CA GLN A 14 -1.59 -1.88 9.62
C GLN A 14 -2.77 -2.82 9.34
N ILE A 15 -2.51 -3.91 8.60
CA ILE A 15 -3.54 -4.82 8.09
C ILE A 15 -4.37 -5.50 9.19
N ASP A 16 -3.74 -5.86 10.31
CA ASP A 16 -4.42 -6.52 11.44
C ASP A 16 -5.47 -5.62 12.12
N GLN A 17 -5.43 -4.32 11.83
CA GLN A 17 -6.34 -3.31 12.37
C GLN A 17 -7.28 -2.75 11.31
N LEU A 18 -7.45 -3.45 10.18
CA LEU A 18 -8.38 -3.05 9.14
C LEU A 18 -9.82 -3.20 9.62
N GLN A 19 -10.61 -2.14 9.44
CA GLN A 19 -12.00 -2.08 9.84
C GLN A 19 -12.87 -1.64 8.67
N SER A 20 -14.11 -2.11 8.66
CA SER A 20 -15.13 -1.69 7.71
C SER A 20 -16.43 -1.36 8.40
N HIS A 21 -17.11 -0.31 7.92
CA HIS A 21 -18.43 0.06 8.39
C HIS A 21 -19.20 0.75 7.27
N LEU A 22 -20.53 0.67 7.34
CA LEU A 22 -21.42 1.45 6.51
C LEU A 22 -21.72 2.76 7.24
N THR A 23 -21.45 3.88 6.60
CA THR A 23 -21.74 5.21 7.14
C THR A 23 -23.22 5.55 7.00
N ASP A 24 -23.70 6.54 7.76
CA ASP A 24 -25.12 6.93 7.76
C ASP A 24 -25.60 7.49 6.41
N ASP A 25 -24.68 7.99 5.58
CA ASP A 25 -24.93 8.41 4.19
C ASP A 25 -24.87 7.25 3.18
N GLY A 26 -24.76 6.00 3.66
CA GLY A 26 -24.84 4.79 2.84
C GLY A 26 -23.54 4.43 2.11
N GLN A 27 -22.39 4.97 2.51
CA GLN A 27 -21.10 4.64 1.92
C GLN A 27 -20.38 3.54 2.69
N LEU A 28 -19.79 2.58 1.98
CA LEU A 28 -18.88 1.60 2.59
C LEU A 28 -17.53 2.28 2.85
N LYS A 29 -17.17 2.44 4.11
CA LYS A 29 -15.87 2.96 4.54
C LYS A 29 -14.99 1.81 5.03
N ILE A 30 -13.77 1.77 4.51
CA ILE A 30 -12.71 0.81 4.89
C ILE A 30 -11.53 1.64 5.37
N GLU A 31 -11.09 1.43 6.60
CA GLU A 31 -10.03 2.22 7.22
C GLU A 31 -9.06 1.34 8.01
N ALA A 32 -7.82 1.82 8.13
CA ALA A 32 -6.77 1.19 8.91
C ALA A 32 -5.76 2.26 9.32
N PRO A 33 -5.11 2.14 10.50
CA PRO A 33 -3.99 3.00 10.87
C PRO A 33 -2.83 2.88 9.87
N PHE A 34 -2.14 4.00 9.65
CA PHE A 34 -0.97 4.06 8.78
C PHE A 34 0.27 4.44 9.60
N VAL A 35 1.33 3.66 9.47
CA VAL A 35 2.64 3.98 10.03
C VAL A 35 3.57 4.35 8.89
N GLU A 36 4.04 5.58 8.91
CA GLU A 36 4.99 6.08 7.92
C GLU A 36 6.28 5.25 7.98
N GLN A 37 6.56 4.52 6.90
CA GLN A 37 7.81 3.79 6.77
C GLN A 37 8.90 4.81 6.42
N LYS A 38 9.91 4.94 7.28
CA LYS A 38 11.13 5.66 6.91
C LYS A 38 11.73 4.92 5.71
N GLU A 39 11.93 5.61 4.60
CA GLU A 39 12.59 5.04 3.43
C GLU A 39 13.94 4.44 3.84
N THR A 40 14.00 3.11 3.94
CA THR A 40 15.26 2.42 3.81
C THR A 40 15.68 2.56 2.36
N PRO A 41 16.83 3.16 2.05
CA PRO A 41 17.28 3.31 0.68
C PRO A 41 17.29 1.93 0.02
N LYS A 42 16.57 1.81 -1.10
CA LYS A 42 16.61 0.59 -1.91
C LYS A 42 18.09 0.33 -2.27
N PRO A 43 18.60 -0.91 -2.14
CA PRO A 43 19.91 -1.23 -2.65
C PRO A 43 19.93 -0.86 -4.13
N ILE A 44 20.79 0.08 -4.49
CA ILE A 44 21.02 0.46 -5.87
C ILE A 44 21.70 -0.75 -6.50
N GLU A 45 20.99 -1.49 -7.35
CA GLU A 45 21.60 -2.55 -8.14
C GLU A 45 22.51 -1.87 -9.17
N VAL A 46 23.79 -1.73 -8.82
CA VAL A 46 24.81 -1.18 -9.72
C VAL A 46 25.06 -2.24 -10.79
N GLU A 47 24.35 -2.14 -11.90
CA GLU A 47 24.70 -2.84 -13.14
C GLU A 47 26.08 -2.33 -13.57
N LYS A 48 27.12 -3.12 -13.28
CA LYS A 48 28.46 -2.88 -13.82
C LYS A 48 28.40 -3.10 -15.33
N GLN A 49 28.27 -2.02 -16.10
CA GLN A 49 28.61 -2.02 -17.51
C GLN A 49 30.14 -2.11 -17.63
N GLU A 50 30.62 -3.32 -17.89
CA GLU A 50 31.99 -3.65 -18.22
C GLU A 50 32.32 -3.04 -19.59
N GLY A 51 33.00 -1.89 -19.59
CA GLY A 51 33.72 -1.39 -20.75
C GLY A 51 35.14 -1.95 -20.75
N GLY A 52 35.59 -2.49 -21.89
CA GLY A 52 36.97 -2.95 -22.05
C GLY A 52 37.34 -3.35 -23.47
N ILE A 53 37.79 -2.34 -24.22
CA ILE A 53 38.72 -2.34 -25.39
C ILE A 53 38.47 -3.27 -26.58
#